data_AF-A0A6C0JM94-F1
#
_entry.id   AF-A0A6C0JM94-F1
#
_cell.length_a   1.000
_cell.length_b   1.000
_cell.length_c   1.000
_cell.angle_alpha   90.00
_cell.angle_beta   90.00
_cell.angle_gamma   90.00
#
_symmetry.space_group_name_H-M   'P 1'
#
loop_
_entity.id
_entity.type
_entity.pdbx_description
1 polymer ?
#
loop_
_entity_poly.entity_id
_entity_poly.type
_entity_poly.pdbx_seq_one_letter_code
_entity_poly.pdbx_strand_id
1 'polypeptide(L)'
;MISEETFEHIPLIPQPKDLKTQLYQHQRASVYEMEEREKTQRVIRGDTIIDTNISVNADKTGYGKTLAMVTLVYRDKMKWDMETRFEQSVITTYTGGRIKMTATKQYEKLDVTLVLASQSIIHQWYEECQKTPLSVKMITTRKLVETVLIENYDIILVTPTMYNKLVSKYSGIAWKRFIFDEPGHLKVPAMNRIVAGFIWLVTATPDAITAKHRNCRNSFMYDIVGNGSWASFTTQFSFMIIKNSDEFIKYSFEMPPTNHIHYKCYNPIYKAVSGLVTANITQMISAGNIQGAIKALGGGETKNIAELVRQKKIFERDELESRLKVYEIKNKRKQIDIVTGKIERIDAQLSELNSRYDEILKGDCSICFSPISDPVMEPNCQNVFCGKCLLKWLENKNSCPLCRESIASKELIYINMDESKLTVKRMKEPEQLKTKINTTISLIKSNPKGRFIIFSAWDQTFSVIRKCLNTHDIGFIEVNGGVNERKKNIRSFKDGNIRVIFLNSRFNGAGINLQESSDIIVYHRMDNSTLNQIIGRANRIGRVESLNVHHLRI
;
A
#
# COMPACT_ATOMS: atom_id res chain seq x y z
N MET A 1 -29.39 10.67 11.48
CA MET A 1 -28.97 11.93 10.85
C MET A 1 -28.41 12.79 11.97
N ILE A 2 -27.12 13.15 11.91
CA ILE A 2 -26.54 14.12 12.84
C ILE A 2 -27.04 15.49 12.37
N SER A 3 -27.73 16.24 13.24
CA SER A 3 -28.30 17.54 12.87
C SER A 3 -27.19 18.59 12.66
N GLU A 4 -27.43 19.55 11.77
CA GLU A 4 -26.57 20.72 11.50
C GLU A 4 -26.10 21.42 12.78
N GLU A 5 -26.99 21.55 13.77
CA GLU A 5 -26.74 22.13 15.11
C GLU A 5 -25.57 21.48 15.88
N THR A 6 -25.22 20.22 15.58
CA THR A 6 -24.18 19.48 16.31
C THR A 6 -22.78 20.07 16.10
N PHE A 7 -22.51 20.69 14.94
CA PHE A 7 -21.18 21.16 14.56
C PHE A 7 -21.05 22.67 14.38
N GLU A 8 -22.11 23.45 14.64
CA GLU A 8 -22.09 24.92 14.51
C GLU A 8 -21.05 25.61 15.41
N HIS A 9 -20.67 24.97 16.52
CA HIS A 9 -19.66 25.47 17.44
C HIS A 9 -18.22 25.35 16.89
N ILE A 10 -18.01 24.60 15.80
CA ILE A 10 -16.66 24.43 15.23
C ILE A 10 -16.30 25.70 14.45
N PRO A 11 -15.21 26.40 14.83
CA PRO A 11 -14.82 27.63 14.17
C PRO A 11 -14.30 27.37 12.76
N LEU A 12 -14.76 28.18 11.79
CA LEU A 12 -14.40 28.07 10.39
C LEU A 12 -13.82 29.39 9.88
N ILE A 13 -12.72 29.36 9.13
CA ILE A 13 -12.32 30.54 8.36
C ILE A 13 -13.38 30.90 7.31
N PRO A 14 -13.53 32.16 6.90
CA PRO A 14 -14.30 32.49 5.71
C PRO A 14 -13.64 31.90 4.45
N GLN A 15 -14.45 31.52 3.45
CA GLN A 15 -13.96 31.07 2.15
C GLN A 15 -13.12 32.18 1.49
N PRO A 16 -11.86 31.91 1.09
CA PRO A 16 -11.05 32.91 0.40
C PRO A 16 -11.61 33.20 -1.00
N LYS A 17 -11.74 34.49 -1.36
CA LYS A 17 -12.39 34.95 -2.60
C LYS A 17 -11.65 34.51 -3.87
N ASP A 18 -10.32 34.57 -3.87
CA ASP A 18 -9.50 34.30 -5.05
C ASP A 18 -8.99 32.84 -5.14
N LEU A 19 -9.44 31.97 -4.22
CA LEU A 19 -9.16 30.55 -4.31
C LEU A 19 -10.07 29.93 -5.37
N LYS A 20 -9.49 29.35 -6.42
CA LYS A 20 -10.22 28.75 -7.57
C LYS A 20 -11.09 27.53 -7.21
N THR A 21 -11.14 27.13 -5.96
CA THR A 21 -11.86 25.95 -5.48
C THR A 21 -12.51 26.24 -4.14
N GLN A 22 -13.75 25.78 -3.98
CA GLN A 22 -14.46 25.89 -2.72
C GLN A 22 -13.89 24.91 -1.69
N LEU A 23 -13.65 25.39 -0.47
CA LEU A 23 -13.19 24.56 0.63
C LEU A 23 -14.38 23.91 1.33
N TYR A 24 -14.20 22.65 1.71
CA TYR A 24 -15.14 21.98 2.61
C TYR A 24 -15.04 22.53 4.03
N GLN A 25 -16.10 22.38 4.83
CA GLN A 25 -16.13 22.86 6.21
C GLN A 25 -14.96 22.31 7.05
N HIS A 26 -14.65 21.01 6.94
CA HIS A 26 -13.51 20.42 7.67
C HIS A 26 -12.18 21.06 7.27
N GLN A 27 -11.98 21.42 5.98
CA GLN A 27 -10.77 22.12 5.55
C GLN A 27 -10.70 23.53 6.12
N ARG A 28 -11.84 24.23 6.18
CA ARG A 28 -11.94 25.57 6.78
C ARG A 28 -11.69 25.53 8.28
N ALA A 29 -12.13 24.47 8.97
CA ALA A 29 -11.82 24.24 10.37
C ALA A 29 -10.33 23.96 10.58
N SER A 30 -9.72 23.08 9.76
CA SER A 30 -8.28 22.81 9.85
C SER A 30 -7.46 24.08 9.67
N VAL A 31 -7.81 24.93 8.70
CA VAL A 31 -7.08 26.20 8.48
C VAL A 31 -7.26 27.14 9.66
N TYR A 32 -8.45 27.23 10.25
CA TYR A 32 -8.68 28.05 11.44
C TYR A 32 -7.77 27.61 12.60
N GLU A 33 -7.75 26.32 12.92
CA GLU A 33 -6.92 25.77 13.98
C GLU A 33 -5.42 25.98 13.71
N MET A 34 -5.00 25.86 12.45
CA MET A 34 -3.62 26.14 12.06
C MET A 34 -3.27 27.64 12.21
N GLU A 35 -4.16 28.56 11.85
CA GLU A 35 -3.96 30.01 12.04
C GLU A 35 -3.81 30.38 13.52
N GLU A 36 -4.68 29.86 14.38
CA GLU A 36 -4.58 30.10 15.82
C GLU A 36 -3.33 29.47 16.42
N ARG A 37 -2.89 28.31 15.91
CA ARG A 37 -1.63 27.68 16.33
C ARG A 37 -0.40 28.51 15.95
N GLU A 38 -0.34 29.04 14.72
CA GLU A 38 0.75 29.92 14.26
C GLU A 38 0.81 31.23 15.05
N LYS A 39 -0.36 31.76 15.42
CA LYS A 39 -0.52 33.00 16.17
C LYS A 39 -0.14 32.88 17.64
N THR A 40 -0.57 31.80 18.29
CA THR A 40 -0.37 31.60 19.73
C THR A 40 0.98 30.97 20.05
N GLN A 41 1.46 30.06 19.19
CA GLN A 41 2.64 29.22 19.42
C GLN A 41 2.68 28.58 20.83
N ARG A 42 1.49 28.34 21.40
CA ARG A 42 1.29 27.88 22.77
C ARG A 42 0.13 26.92 22.83
N VAL A 43 0.25 25.91 23.68
CA VAL A 43 -0.83 24.97 23.99
C VAL A 43 -0.98 24.89 25.50
N ILE A 44 -2.22 25.05 25.98
CA ILE A 44 -2.57 24.93 27.40
C ILE A 44 -3.18 23.56 27.63
N ARG A 45 -2.66 22.80 28.59
CA ARG A 45 -3.16 21.48 28.97
C ARG A 45 -3.22 21.36 30.49
N GLY A 46 -4.42 21.48 31.05
CA GLY A 46 -4.59 21.63 32.51
C GLY A 46 -3.75 22.81 32.99
N ASP A 47 -2.90 22.58 33.98
CA ASP A 47 -2.00 23.62 34.54
C ASP A 47 -0.67 23.74 33.78
N THR A 48 -0.50 23.06 32.64
CA THR A 48 0.74 23.08 31.85
C THR A 48 0.62 24.00 30.64
N ILE A 49 1.57 24.91 30.49
CA ILE A 49 1.76 25.73 29.29
C ILE A 49 2.91 25.15 28.49
N ILE A 50 2.66 24.88 27.21
CA ILE A 50 3.65 24.33 26.28
C ILE A 50 3.87 25.34 25.17
N ASP A 51 5.03 25.98 25.15
CA ASP A 51 5.48 26.79 24.01
C ASP A 51 5.95 25.86 22.88
N THR A 52 5.43 26.05 21.68
CA THR A 52 5.79 25.25 20.50
C THR A 52 5.66 26.03 19.21
N ASN A 53 6.69 25.92 18.36
CA ASN A 53 6.66 26.39 16.97
C ASN A 53 6.50 25.23 15.96
N ILE A 54 6.12 24.04 16.44
CA ILE A 54 5.91 22.85 15.60
C ILE A 54 4.55 22.22 15.89
N SER A 55 3.85 21.80 14.85
CA SER A 55 2.57 21.07 14.96
C SER A 55 2.33 20.13 13.79
N VAL A 56 1.36 19.22 13.96
CA VAL A 56 1.04 18.17 12.99
C VAL A 56 -0.40 18.35 12.51
N ASN A 57 -0.61 18.42 11.20
CA ASN A 57 -1.94 18.24 10.62
C ASN A 57 -2.14 16.75 10.29
N ALA A 58 -3.02 16.12 11.07
CA ALA A 58 -3.30 14.68 11.00
C ALA A 58 -4.70 14.32 10.49
N ASP A 59 -5.31 15.20 9.70
CA ASP A 59 -6.55 14.85 9.00
C ASP A 59 -6.38 13.61 8.11
N LYS A 60 -7.49 12.91 7.91
CA LYS A 60 -7.52 11.62 7.19
C LYS A 60 -7.02 11.75 5.74
N THR A 61 -6.43 10.68 5.22
CA THR A 61 -5.96 10.63 3.82
C THR A 61 -7.12 10.81 2.84
N GLY A 62 -6.92 11.63 1.81
CA GLY A 62 -7.94 11.90 0.79
C GLY A 62 -8.84 13.10 1.07
N TYR A 63 -8.74 13.72 2.24
CA TYR A 63 -9.56 14.87 2.66
C TYR A 63 -8.90 16.24 2.43
N GLY A 64 -7.92 16.30 1.52
CA GLY A 64 -7.40 17.58 1.02
C GLY A 64 -6.51 18.38 1.98
N LYS A 65 -5.71 17.70 2.83
CA LYS A 65 -4.66 18.33 3.66
C LYS A 65 -3.76 19.30 2.89
N THR A 66 -3.35 18.93 1.68
CA THR A 66 -2.51 19.76 0.81
C THR A 66 -3.19 21.09 0.51
N LEU A 67 -4.47 21.07 0.12
CA LEU A 67 -5.24 22.29 -0.17
C LEU A 67 -5.43 23.14 1.09
N ALA A 68 -5.64 22.52 2.26
CA ALA A 68 -5.69 23.23 3.53
C ALA A 68 -4.34 23.94 3.83
N MET A 69 -3.21 23.27 3.60
CA MET A 69 -1.88 23.88 3.77
C MET A 69 -1.62 25.02 2.78
N VAL A 70 -1.96 24.85 1.50
CA VAL A 70 -1.87 25.93 0.51
C VAL A 70 -2.75 27.12 0.92
N THR A 71 -3.94 26.86 1.45
CA THR A 71 -4.87 27.89 1.94
C THR A 71 -4.30 28.64 3.14
N LEU A 72 -3.67 27.93 4.09
CA LEU A 72 -2.99 28.55 5.23
C LEU A 72 -1.92 29.54 4.77
N VAL A 73 -1.05 29.11 3.84
CA VAL A 73 0.00 29.97 3.28
C VAL A 73 -0.61 31.16 2.53
N TYR A 74 -1.68 30.95 1.77
CA TYR A 74 -2.35 32.01 1.02
C TYR A 74 -2.97 33.09 1.92
N ARG A 75 -3.57 32.68 3.04
CA ARG A 75 -4.23 33.61 3.97
C ARG A 75 -3.25 34.38 4.85
N ASP A 76 -2.09 33.78 5.07
CA ASP A 76 -0.90 34.37 5.68
C ASP A 76 -1.15 35.20 6.95
N LYS A 77 -1.86 34.62 7.93
CA LYS A 77 -2.19 35.30 9.20
C LYS A 77 -1.07 35.29 10.24
N MET A 78 0.01 34.56 9.99
CA MET A 78 1.17 34.51 10.88
C MET A 78 1.93 35.84 10.86
N LYS A 79 2.16 36.41 12.05
CA LYS A 79 3.02 37.58 12.20
C LYS A 79 4.46 37.22 11.81
N TRP A 80 5.00 37.94 10.83
CA TRP A 80 6.38 37.75 10.37
C TRP A 80 6.99 39.09 9.96
N ASP A 81 7.24 39.93 10.94
CA ASP A 81 7.81 41.26 10.73
C ASP A 81 9.23 41.18 10.16
N MET A 82 9.41 41.65 8.92
CA MET A 82 10.67 41.58 8.17
C MET A 82 11.68 42.65 8.61
N GLU A 83 11.29 43.64 9.41
CA GLU A 83 12.19 44.68 9.91
C GLU A 83 13.05 44.17 11.09
N THR A 84 12.63 43.08 11.73
CA THR A 84 13.31 42.48 12.89
C THR A 84 14.04 41.19 12.53
N ARG A 85 15.15 40.90 13.22
CA ARG A 85 15.83 39.60 13.12
C ARG A 85 15.04 38.50 13.81
N PHE A 86 15.19 37.26 13.35
CA PHE A 86 14.62 36.10 14.04
C PHE A 86 15.58 35.63 15.12
N GLU A 87 15.11 35.53 16.35
CA GLU A 87 15.89 35.09 17.49
C GLU A 87 15.52 33.67 17.88
N GLN A 88 16.54 32.81 18.01
CA GLN A 88 16.39 31.46 18.54
C GLN A 88 17.23 31.33 19.80
N SER A 89 16.58 31.15 20.94
CA SER A 89 17.23 30.94 22.22
C SER A 89 17.22 29.47 22.63
N VAL A 90 18.37 28.95 23.02
CA VAL A 90 18.50 27.66 23.70
C VAL A 90 18.66 27.91 25.18
N ILE A 91 17.70 27.44 25.98
CA ILE A 91 17.73 27.53 27.44
C ILE A 91 18.27 26.22 27.99
N THR A 92 19.39 26.29 28.71
CA THR A 92 19.92 25.17 29.49
C THR A 92 19.74 25.46 30.96
N THR A 93 19.10 24.54 31.68
CA THR A 93 18.83 24.70 33.10
C THR A 93 19.70 23.76 33.93
N TYR A 94 20.28 24.27 35.01
CA TYR A 94 21.03 23.49 36.00
C TYR A 94 20.33 23.54 37.36
N THR A 95 20.76 22.68 38.28
CA THR A 95 20.32 22.67 39.70
C THR A 95 18.79 22.65 39.90
N GLY A 96 18.10 21.85 39.08
CA GLY A 96 16.64 21.70 39.13
C GLY A 96 15.89 22.94 38.64
N GLY A 97 16.45 23.69 37.69
CA GLY A 97 15.80 24.87 37.10
C GLY A 97 16.21 26.21 37.74
N ARG A 98 17.03 26.19 38.79
CA ARG A 98 17.43 27.39 39.55
C ARG A 98 18.46 28.25 38.83
N ILE A 99 19.34 27.63 38.04
CA ILE A 99 20.27 28.33 37.17
C ILE A 99 19.76 28.14 35.73
N LYS A 100 19.52 29.25 35.03
CA LYS A 100 19.13 29.26 33.61
C LYS A 100 20.21 29.95 32.80
N MET A 101 20.78 29.25 31.83
CA MET A 101 21.69 29.81 30.85
C MET A 101 20.97 29.88 29.50
N THR A 102 20.88 31.07 28.93
CA THR A 102 20.20 31.31 27.65
C THR A 102 21.22 31.70 26.61
N ALA A 103 21.40 30.85 25.59
CA ALA A 103 22.22 31.15 24.43
C ALA A 103 21.32 31.57 23.27
N THR A 104 21.44 32.82 22.81
CA THR A 104 20.61 33.36 21.72
C THR A 104 21.41 33.46 20.43
N LYS A 105 20.82 32.97 19.34
CA LYS A 105 21.36 33.14 17.98
C LYS A 105 20.34 33.89 17.12
N GLN A 106 20.84 34.84 16.34
CA GLN A 106 20.04 35.66 15.44
C GLN A 106 20.18 35.19 13.99
N TYR A 107 19.11 35.34 13.23
CA TYR A 107 19.01 34.98 11.82
C TYR A 107 18.32 36.09 11.03
N GLU A 108 18.68 36.23 9.76
CA GLU A 108 17.91 37.06 8.81
C GLU A 108 16.61 36.36 8.46
N LYS A 109 15.51 37.11 8.41
CA LYS A 109 14.19 36.56 8.08
C LYS A 109 14.01 36.46 6.58
N LEU A 110 13.31 35.41 6.16
CA LEU A 110 12.87 35.20 4.79
C LEU A 110 11.37 34.91 4.79
N ASP A 111 10.60 35.77 4.11
CA ASP A 111 9.15 35.61 3.93
C ASP A 111 8.84 34.59 2.82
N VAL A 112 9.27 33.35 3.05
CA VAL A 112 9.06 32.23 2.11
C VAL A 112 8.66 30.99 2.89
N THR A 113 7.71 30.24 2.34
CA THR A 113 7.33 28.92 2.84
C THR A 113 8.11 27.83 2.10
N LEU A 114 8.90 27.05 2.83
CA LEU A 114 9.56 25.86 2.29
C LEU A 114 8.66 24.63 2.46
N VAL A 115 8.38 23.91 1.38
CA VAL A 115 7.65 22.64 1.41
C VAL A 115 8.56 21.50 0.97
N LEU A 116 8.82 20.56 1.86
CA LEU A 116 9.51 19.30 1.55
C LEU A 116 8.46 18.23 1.22
N ALA A 117 8.46 17.79 -0.03
CA ALA A 117 7.56 16.77 -0.53
C ALA A 117 8.31 15.72 -1.38
N SER A 118 7.78 14.49 -1.45
CA SER A 118 8.44 13.42 -2.20
C SER A 118 8.43 13.68 -3.72
N GLN A 119 9.37 13.07 -4.44
CA GLN A 119 9.46 13.18 -5.91
C GLN A 119 8.16 12.78 -6.63
N SER A 120 7.34 11.94 -6.01
CA SER A 120 6.12 11.41 -6.61
C SER A 120 4.90 12.32 -6.47
N ILE A 121 4.92 13.25 -5.52
CA ILE A 121 3.79 14.16 -5.20
C ILE A 121 4.12 15.64 -5.37
N ILE A 122 5.39 16.00 -5.61
CA ILE A 122 5.79 17.41 -5.71
C ILE A 122 5.04 18.17 -6.83
N HIS A 123 4.71 17.48 -7.92
CA HIS A 123 3.88 18.06 -8.98
C HIS A 123 2.43 18.27 -8.54
N GLN A 124 1.88 17.37 -7.74
CA GLN A 124 0.54 17.54 -7.18
C GLN A 124 0.51 18.77 -6.25
N TRP A 125 1.53 18.95 -5.41
CA TRP A 125 1.69 20.18 -4.63
C TRP A 125 1.73 21.43 -5.51
N TYR A 126 2.51 21.40 -6.60
CA TYR A 126 2.60 22.52 -7.53
C TYR A 126 1.23 22.87 -8.13
N GLU A 127 0.46 21.87 -8.59
CA GLU A 127 -0.90 22.04 -9.13
C GLU A 127 -1.87 22.62 -8.09
N GLU A 128 -1.81 22.15 -6.84
CA GLU A 128 -2.63 22.70 -5.75
C GLU A 128 -2.29 24.17 -5.48
N CYS A 129 -1.01 24.55 -5.50
CA CYS A 129 -0.62 25.95 -5.39
C CYS A 129 -1.12 26.82 -6.55
N GLN A 130 -1.25 26.28 -7.77
CA GLN A 130 -1.80 27.04 -8.92
C GLN A 130 -3.29 27.43 -8.74
N LYS A 131 -3.96 26.93 -7.70
CA LYS A 131 -5.32 27.33 -7.33
C LYS A 131 -5.36 28.67 -6.60
N THR A 132 -4.22 29.20 -6.17
CA THR A 132 -4.07 30.53 -5.55
C THR A 132 -3.22 31.45 -6.44
N PRO A 133 -3.20 32.76 -6.16
CA PRO A 133 -2.29 33.70 -6.82
C PRO A 133 -0.82 33.59 -6.42
N LEU A 134 -0.46 32.68 -5.51
CA LEU A 134 0.90 32.59 -4.95
C LEU A 134 1.94 32.20 -6.02
N SER A 135 3.09 32.84 -5.94
CA SER A 135 4.26 32.53 -6.74
C SER A 135 4.98 31.29 -6.20
N VAL A 136 5.18 30.27 -7.05
CA VAL A 136 5.70 28.97 -6.61
C VAL A 136 6.84 28.47 -7.51
N LYS A 137 7.91 27.97 -6.89
CA LYS A 137 9.03 27.34 -7.60
C LYS A 137 9.34 25.94 -7.10
N MET A 138 9.55 25.01 -8.02
CA MET A 138 10.04 23.66 -7.72
C MET A 138 11.57 23.58 -7.86
N ILE A 139 12.25 23.08 -6.82
CA ILE A 139 13.69 22.82 -6.78
C ILE A 139 13.94 21.30 -6.78
N THR A 140 14.13 20.76 -7.98
CA THR A 140 14.31 19.31 -8.22
C THR A 140 15.74 18.92 -8.62
N THR A 141 16.59 19.89 -8.99
CA THR A 141 17.95 19.65 -9.47
C THR A 141 18.96 20.55 -8.79
N ARG A 142 20.26 20.19 -8.84
CA ARG A 142 21.36 20.99 -8.26
C ARG A 142 21.46 22.37 -8.93
N LYS A 143 21.36 22.42 -10.26
CA LYS A 143 21.37 23.67 -11.02
C LYS A 143 20.32 24.64 -10.50
N LEU A 144 19.11 24.15 -10.20
CA LEU A 144 18.04 25.00 -9.66
C LEU A 144 18.36 25.51 -8.25
N VAL A 145 19.02 24.72 -7.40
CA VAL A 145 19.49 25.21 -6.07
C VAL A 145 20.47 26.37 -6.23
N GLU A 146 21.33 26.32 -7.25
CA GLU A 146 22.36 27.33 -7.50
C GLU A 146 21.77 28.60 -8.12
N THR A 147 20.92 28.46 -9.15
CA THR A 147 20.48 29.58 -9.98
C THR A 147 19.19 30.27 -9.54
N VAL A 148 18.35 29.63 -8.72
CA VAL A 148 17.07 30.22 -8.30
C VAL A 148 17.29 31.15 -7.11
N LEU A 149 16.86 32.40 -7.27
CA LEU A 149 16.62 33.36 -6.19
C LEU A 149 15.29 33.01 -5.54
N ILE A 150 15.33 32.49 -4.32
CA ILE A 150 14.16 31.91 -3.65
C ILE A 150 13.27 32.98 -3.02
N GLU A 151 13.84 34.14 -2.71
CA GLU A 151 13.19 35.33 -2.16
C GLU A 151 12.13 35.93 -3.11
N ASN A 152 12.17 35.56 -4.40
CA ASN A 152 11.20 36.01 -5.39
C ASN A 152 9.92 35.14 -5.44
N TYR A 153 9.77 34.19 -4.52
CA TYR A 153 8.66 33.23 -4.52
C TYR A 153 8.06 33.08 -3.13
N ASP A 154 6.73 33.00 -3.05
CA ASP A 154 6.02 32.76 -1.79
C ASP A 154 6.24 31.31 -1.28
N ILE A 155 6.31 30.36 -2.21
CA ILE A 155 6.46 28.93 -1.93
C ILE A 155 7.61 28.31 -2.71
N ILE A 156 8.51 27.63 -1.99
CA ILE A 156 9.54 26.77 -2.57
C ILE A 156 9.19 25.31 -2.29
N LEU A 157 8.95 24.54 -3.35
CA LEU A 157 8.77 23.09 -3.28
C LEU A 157 10.11 22.40 -3.49
N VAL A 158 10.57 21.60 -2.53
CA VAL A 158 11.87 20.92 -2.59
C VAL A 158 11.73 19.41 -2.44
N THR A 159 12.58 18.69 -3.17
CA THR A 159 12.67 17.23 -3.10
C THR A 159 13.65 16.78 -2.02
N PRO A 160 13.53 15.56 -1.45
CA PRO A 160 14.46 15.06 -0.42
C PRO A 160 15.92 15.09 -0.84
N THR A 161 16.17 14.83 -2.13
CA THR A 161 17.52 14.80 -2.71
C THR A 161 18.18 16.17 -2.77
N MET A 162 17.39 17.25 -2.80
CA MET A 162 17.88 18.63 -2.87
C MET A 162 17.78 19.39 -1.55
N TYR A 163 16.95 18.92 -0.60
CA TYR A 163 16.69 19.58 0.68
C TYR A 163 17.97 20.02 1.40
N ASN A 164 18.90 19.09 1.68
CA ASN A 164 20.12 19.42 2.43
C ASN A 164 20.97 20.49 1.73
N LYS A 165 21.06 20.46 0.40
CA LYS A 165 21.82 21.45 -0.37
C LYS A 165 21.20 22.82 -0.30
N LEU A 166 19.87 22.88 -0.42
CA LEU A 166 19.13 24.12 -0.33
C LEU A 166 19.27 24.73 1.07
N VAL A 167 19.02 23.94 2.12
CA VAL A 167 19.11 24.41 3.51
C VAL A 167 20.54 24.80 3.88
N SER A 168 21.55 24.08 3.40
CA SER A 168 22.96 24.47 3.60
C SER A 168 23.31 25.79 2.91
N LYS A 169 22.79 26.05 1.71
CA LYS A 169 23.01 27.33 1.02
C LYS A 169 22.44 28.52 1.82
N TYR A 170 21.38 28.29 2.59
CA TYR A 170 20.67 29.31 3.36
C TYR A 170 20.77 29.08 4.89
N SER A 171 21.92 28.61 5.39
CA SER A 171 22.11 28.24 6.80
C SER A 171 22.05 29.41 7.81
N GLY A 172 22.10 30.65 7.32
CA GLY A 172 21.97 31.89 8.11
C GLY A 172 20.57 32.50 8.11
N ILE A 173 19.60 31.85 7.47
CA ILE A 173 18.26 32.39 7.24
C ILE A 173 17.22 31.63 8.07
N ALA A 174 16.27 32.39 8.65
CA ALA A 174 15.04 31.87 9.22
C ALA A 174 13.90 31.96 8.19
N TRP A 175 13.36 30.81 7.82
CA TRP A 175 12.20 30.72 6.93
C TRP A 175 10.94 31.09 7.70
N LYS A 176 9.94 31.70 7.05
CA LYS A 176 8.66 31.97 7.70
C LYS A 176 7.97 30.67 8.12
N ARG A 177 7.86 29.72 7.19
CA ARG A 177 7.26 28.40 7.43
C ARG A 177 8.08 27.28 6.82
N PHE A 178 8.11 26.14 7.49
CA PHE A 178 8.58 24.88 6.95
C PHE A 178 7.46 23.83 7.01
N ILE A 179 7.09 23.26 5.87
CA ILE A 179 6.08 22.21 5.76
C ILE A 179 6.78 20.92 5.31
N PHE A 180 6.64 19.85 6.09
CA PHE A 180 7.15 18.53 5.74
C PHE A 180 5.98 17.57 5.51
N ASP A 181 5.78 17.19 4.25
CA ASP A 181 4.74 16.26 3.83
C ASP A 181 5.18 14.79 3.95
N GLU A 182 4.33 13.99 4.58
CA GLU A 182 4.49 12.55 4.89
C GLU A 182 5.84 12.16 5.53
N PRO A 183 6.25 12.77 6.66
CA PRO A 183 7.51 12.46 7.34
C PRO A 183 7.61 11.00 7.81
N GLY A 184 6.51 10.29 8.02
CA GLY A 184 6.52 8.84 8.34
C GLY A 184 6.96 7.95 7.17
N HIS A 185 6.84 8.45 5.94
CA HIS A 185 7.12 7.69 4.71
C HIS A 185 8.34 8.25 3.96
N LEU A 186 8.73 9.50 4.22
CA LEU A 186 9.86 10.18 3.61
C LEU A 186 11.07 10.26 4.56
N LYS A 187 12.27 10.09 4.01
CA LYS A 187 13.53 10.25 4.78
C LYS A 187 14.52 11.08 3.98
N VAL A 188 15.10 12.09 4.64
CA VAL A 188 16.30 12.80 4.18
C VAL A 188 17.48 12.27 4.98
N PRO A 189 18.51 11.67 4.34
CA PRO A 189 19.71 11.23 5.04
C PRO A 189 20.42 12.40 5.72
N ALA A 190 20.72 12.27 7.01
CA ALA A 190 21.33 13.33 7.83
C ALA A 190 20.65 14.69 7.57
N MET A 191 19.35 14.76 7.84
CA MET A 191 18.54 15.93 7.50
C MET A 191 19.09 17.17 8.21
N ASN A 192 19.48 18.17 7.43
CA ASN A 192 19.96 19.44 7.97
C ASN A 192 18.87 20.14 8.77
N ARG A 193 19.29 20.76 9.88
CA ARG A 193 18.40 21.57 10.72
C ARG A 193 17.97 22.81 9.94
N ILE A 194 16.67 23.04 9.94
CA ILE A 194 16.09 24.25 9.37
C ILE A 194 15.61 25.16 10.49
N VAL A 195 15.87 26.45 10.34
CA VAL A 195 15.33 27.49 11.22
C VAL A 195 14.09 28.02 10.54
N ALA A 196 12.95 27.89 11.22
CA ALA A 196 11.68 28.37 10.72
C ALA A 196 10.85 29.00 11.84
N GLY A 197 10.05 30.01 11.49
CA GLY A 197 9.10 30.64 12.40
C GLY A 197 8.02 29.67 12.87
N PHE A 198 7.53 28.81 11.96
CA PHE A 198 6.64 27.71 12.30
C PHE A 198 6.90 26.47 11.43
N ILE A 199 6.74 25.28 12.01
CA ILE A 199 6.97 23.98 11.35
C ILE A 199 5.68 23.15 11.36
N TRP A 200 5.28 22.71 10.17
CA TRP A 200 4.13 21.83 9.97
C TRP A 200 4.57 20.45 9.50
N LEU A 201 4.15 19.41 10.22
CA LEU A 201 4.25 18.03 9.77
C LEU A 201 2.88 17.59 9.22
N VAL A 202 2.82 17.12 7.98
CA VAL A 202 1.56 16.75 7.32
C VAL A 202 1.52 15.24 7.13
N THR A 203 0.68 14.53 7.88
CA THR A 203 0.53 13.07 7.72
C THR A 203 -0.72 12.56 8.41
N ALA A 204 -1.44 11.62 7.78
CA ALA A 204 -2.57 10.97 8.44
C ALA A 204 -2.14 9.94 9.50
N THR A 205 -0.84 9.60 9.57
CA THR A 205 -0.29 8.55 10.44
C THR A 205 0.89 9.05 11.27
N PRO A 206 0.67 9.92 12.28
CA PRO A 206 1.74 10.50 13.10
C PRO A 206 2.69 9.46 13.73
N ASP A 207 2.18 8.30 14.14
CA ASP A 207 2.99 7.23 14.73
C ASP A 207 4.05 6.64 13.79
N ALA A 208 3.86 6.77 12.47
CA ALA A 208 4.87 6.35 11.50
C ALA A 208 6.14 7.20 11.57
N ILE A 209 6.07 8.43 12.09
CA ILE A 209 7.21 9.36 12.21
C ILE A 209 8.27 8.77 13.15
N THR A 210 7.88 8.36 14.36
CA THR A 210 8.82 7.79 15.35
C THR A 210 9.47 6.53 14.82
N ALA A 211 8.70 5.62 14.22
CA ALA A 211 9.23 4.38 13.66
C ALA A 211 10.29 4.65 12.57
N LYS A 212 10.10 5.69 11.77
CA LYS A 212 11.00 6.06 10.67
C LYS A 212 12.28 6.76 11.15
N HIS A 213 12.17 7.65 12.14
CA HIS A 213 13.24 8.60 12.48
C HIS A 213 13.98 8.32 13.79
N ARG A 214 13.48 7.44 14.67
CA ARG A 214 14.10 7.12 15.98
C ARG A 214 15.57 6.69 15.93
N ASN A 215 16.04 6.14 14.80
CA ASN A 215 17.42 5.67 14.63
C ASN A 215 18.27 6.62 13.76
N CYS A 216 17.76 7.78 13.38
CA CYS A 216 18.42 8.72 12.48
C CYS A 216 19.26 9.75 13.24
N ARG A 217 20.27 9.29 14.01
CA ARG A 217 21.18 10.18 14.75
C ARG A 217 21.71 11.32 13.86
N ASN A 218 21.87 12.51 14.43
CA ASN A 218 22.32 13.72 13.74
C ASN A 218 21.37 14.22 12.61
N SER A 219 20.10 13.82 12.64
CA SER A 219 19.04 14.32 11.74
C SER A 219 18.13 15.29 12.48
N PHE A 220 17.68 16.36 11.82
CA PHE A 220 16.66 17.26 12.37
C PHE A 220 15.41 16.52 12.88
N MET A 221 14.94 15.50 12.16
CA MET A 221 13.78 14.71 12.60
C MET A 221 14.04 13.91 13.88
N TYR A 222 15.29 13.51 14.12
CA TYR A 222 15.67 12.83 15.35
C TYR A 222 15.63 13.78 16.55
N ASP A 223 15.97 15.05 16.35
CA ASP A 223 15.84 16.08 17.39
C ASP A 223 14.36 16.30 17.77
N ILE A 224 13.43 16.10 16.84
CA ILE A 224 11.97 16.19 17.08
C ILE A 224 11.45 14.96 17.82
N VAL A 225 11.74 13.74 17.33
CA VAL A 225 11.18 12.51 17.93
C VAL A 225 11.88 12.13 19.25
N GLY A 226 13.09 12.61 19.46
CA GLY A 226 13.87 12.38 20.66
C GLY A 226 14.39 10.96 20.82
N ASN A 227 15.08 10.75 21.93
CA ASN A 227 15.79 9.52 22.25
C ASN A 227 15.39 9.06 23.67
N GLY A 228 14.19 8.49 23.85
CA GLY A 228 13.83 8.04 25.20
C GLY A 228 12.42 7.53 25.49
N SER A 229 11.42 7.72 24.63
CA SER A 229 10.07 7.20 24.89
C SER A 229 9.77 5.99 24.01
N TRP A 230 9.38 4.88 24.64
CA TRP A 230 8.75 3.74 23.94
C TRP A 230 7.29 4.04 23.56
N ALA A 231 6.76 5.19 23.97
CA ALA A 231 5.41 5.60 23.63
C ALA A 231 5.27 5.96 22.15
N SER A 232 4.05 5.84 21.62
CA SER A 232 3.73 6.27 20.27
C SER A 232 3.89 7.79 20.11
N PHE A 233 4.11 8.25 18.87
CA PHE A 233 4.21 9.69 18.58
C PHE A 233 2.95 10.41 19.05
N THR A 234 1.79 9.82 18.78
CA THR A 234 0.49 10.36 19.16
C THR A 234 0.33 10.45 20.67
N THR A 235 0.83 9.47 21.42
CA THR A 235 0.80 9.50 22.89
C THR A 235 1.69 10.60 23.45
N GLN A 236 2.91 10.74 22.92
CA GLN A 236 3.89 11.68 23.42
C GLN A 236 3.55 13.13 23.05
N PHE A 237 2.98 13.34 21.85
CA PHE A 237 2.85 14.65 21.22
C PHE A 237 1.40 14.98 20.85
N SER A 238 0.42 14.41 21.54
CA SER A 238 -1.01 14.65 21.28
C SER A 238 -1.38 16.13 21.23
N PHE A 239 -0.77 16.96 22.08
CA PHE A 239 -0.99 18.41 22.15
C PHE A 239 -0.56 19.17 20.87
N MET A 240 0.30 18.57 20.03
CA MET A 240 0.74 19.14 18.75
C MET A 240 -0.12 18.70 17.57
N ILE A 241 -1.03 17.74 17.75
CA ILE A 241 -1.79 17.14 16.65
C ILE A 241 -3.13 17.86 16.48
N ILE A 242 -3.34 18.43 15.30
CA ILE A 242 -4.62 18.95 14.84
C ILE A 242 -5.26 17.88 13.95
N LYS A 243 -6.47 17.47 14.29
CA LYS A 243 -7.24 16.48 13.55
C LYS A 243 -8.73 16.71 13.79
N ASN A 244 -9.49 16.86 12.72
CA ASN A 244 -10.95 16.89 12.81
C ASN A 244 -11.51 15.51 13.19
N SER A 245 -12.65 15.49 13.89
CA SER A 245 -13.35 14.23 14.16
C SER A 245 -13.82 13.57 12.86
N ASP A 246 -13.84 12.24 12.84
CA ASP A 246 -14.29 11.50 11.66
C ASP A 246 -15.78 11.79 11.36
N GLU A 247 -16.57 12.09 12.40
CA GLU A 247 -17.97 12.50 12.30
C GLU A 247 -18.12 13.86 11.61
N PHE A 248 -17.33 14.86 12.01
CA PHE A 248 -17.38 16.19 11.40
C PHE A 248 -16.88 16.16 9.94
N ILE A 249 -15.85 15.36 9.65
CA ILE A 249 -15.37 15.16 8.30
C ILE A 249 -16.48 14.59 7.40
N LYS A 250 -17.18 13.55 7.86
CA LYS A 250 -18.30 12.94 7.11
C LYS A 250 -19.45 13.91 6.90
N TYR A 251 -19.79 14.70 7.91
CA TYR A 251 -20.79 15.76 7.81
C TYR A 251 -20.38 16.84 6.79
N SER A 252 -19.12 17.26 6.83
CA SER A 252 -18.60 18.29 5.93
C SER A 252 -18.52 17.84 4.47
N PHE A 253 -18.30 16.55 4.22
CA PHE A 253 -18.26 15.96 2.89
C PHE A 253 -18.46 14.45 2.98
N GLU A 254 -19.60 13.98 2.48
CA GLU A 254 -19.83 12.55 2.35
C GLU A 254 -19.14 12.04 1.08
N MET A 255 -18.01 11.37 1.27
CA MET A 255 -17.38 10.59 0.21
C MET A 255 -18.40 9.59 -0.36
N PRO A 256 -18.48 9.41 -1.69
CA PRO A 256 -19.29 8.34 -2.26
C PRO A 256 -18.96 6.99 -1.60
N PRO A 257 -19.96 6.11 -1.41
CA PRO A 257 -19.77 4.88 -0.67
C PRO A 257 -18.72 4.00 -1.35
N THR A 258 -17.89 3.36 -0.54
CA THR A 258 -16.99 2.29 -1.00
C THR A 258 -17.65 0.95 -0.71
N ASN A 259 -18.07 0.24 -1.77
CA ASN A 259 -18.75 -1.04 -1.67
C ASN A 259 -17.73 -2.17 -1.66
N HIS A 260 -17.62 -2.90 -0.56
CA HIS A 260 -16.74 -4.06 -0.45
C HIS A 260 -17.51 -5.33 -0.84
N ILE A 261 -17.08 -6.00 -1.92
CA ILE A 261 -17.73 -7.19 -2.46
C ILE A 261 -16.76 -8.36 -2.38
N HIS A 262 -17.18 -9.48 -1.79
CA HIS A 262 -16.32 -10.64 -1.55
C HIS A 262 -16.68 -11.81 -2.47
N TYR A 263 -15.68 -12.36 -3.15
CA TYR A 263 -15.84 -13.50 -4.06
C TYR A 263 -15.06 -14.69 -3.53
N LYS A 264 -15.75 -15.83 -3.40
CA LYS A 264 -15.11 -17.12 -3.16
C LYS A 264 -14.74 -17.74 -4.50
N CYS A 265 -13.45 -17.98 -4.71
CA CYS A 265 -12.89 -18.45 -5.97
C CYS A 265 -12.37 -19.87 -5.82
N TYR A 266 -12.53 -20.68 -6.87
CA TYR A 266 -11.96 -22.01 -6.91
C TYR A 266 -10.44 -21.96 -7.15
N ASN A 267 -9.68 -22.70 -6.34
CA ASN A 267 -8.25 -22.93 -6.56
C ASN A 267 -7.91 -24.37 -6.12
N PRO A 268 -7.77 -25.31 -7.07
CA PRO A 268 -7.52 -26.73 -6.79
C PRO A 268 -6.19 -26.95 -6.08
N ILE A 269 -5.12 -26.25 -6.49
CA ILE A 269 -3.79 -26.38 -5.88
C ILE A 269 -3.81 -25.93 -4.43
N TYR A 270 -4.45 -24.80 -4.14
CA TYR A 270 -4.62 -24.31 -2.78
C TYR A 270 -5.38 -25.31 -1.91
N LYS A 271 -6.48 -25.90 -2.39
CA LYS A 271 -7.22 -26.92 -1.65
C LYS A 271 -6.34 -28.13 -1.32
N ALA A 272 -5.56 -28.60 -2.30
CA ALA A 272 -4.68 -29.74 -2.12
C ALA A 272 -3.63 -29.51 -1.02
N VAL A 273 -2.98 -28.34 -1.00
CA VAL A 273 -1.81 -28.12 -0.11
C VAL A 273 -2.08 -27.23 1.12
N SER A 274 -3.29 -26.69 1.25
CA SER A 274 -3.67 -25.82 2.38
C SER A 274 -3.59 -26.57 3.71
N GLY A 275 -2.83 -26.00 4.65
CA GLY A 275 -2.53 -26.62 5.96
C GLY A 275 -1.23 -27.43 5.98
N LEU A 276 -0.62 -27.70 4.82
CA LEU A 276 0.59 -28.50 4.67
C LEU A 276 1.83 -27.66 4.35
N VAL A 277 1.64 -26.39 3.96
CA VAL A 277 2.69 -25.43 3.63
C VAL A 277 2.64 -24.21 4.56
N THR A 278 3.74 -23.46 4.64
CA THR A 278 3.83 -22.26 5.49
C THR A 278 2.87 -21.16 5.04
N ALA A 279 2.47 -20.27 5.95
CA ALA A 279 1.56 -19.17 5.65
C ALA A 279 2.02 -18.28 4.47
N ASN A 280 3.33 -18.09 4.30
CA ASN A 280 3.90 -17.36 3.17
C ASN A 280 3.67 -18.08 1.83
N ILE A 281 3.90 -19.40 1.79
CA ILE A 281 3.67 -20.22 0.59
C ILE A 281 2.17 -20.29 0.27
N THR A 282 1.32 -20.43 1.30
CA THR A 282 -0.14 -20.36 1.19
C THR A 282 -0.59 -19.04 0.55
N GLN A 283 0.01 -17.91 0.95
CA GLN A 283 -0.26 -16.61 0.35
C GLN A 283 0.20 -16.53 -1.11
N MET A 284 1.39 -17.04 -1.44
CA MET A 284 1.89 -17.09 -2.82
C MET A 284 0.95 -17.88 -3.74
N ILE A 285 0.53 -19.08 -3.33
CA ILE A 285 -0.40 -19.92 -4.09
C ILE A 285 -1.75 -19.22 -4.23
N SER A 286 -2.24 -18.60 -3.16
CA SER A 286 -3.50 -17.87 -3.20
C SER A 286 -3.48 -16.68 -4.18
N ALA A 287 -2.31 -16.07 -4.36
CA ALA A 287 -2.09 -15.00 -5.31
C ALA A 287 -1.86 -15.50 -6.75
N GLY A 288 -1.83 -16.81 -6.99
CA GLY A 288 -1.48 -17.38 -8.30
C GLY A 288 0.02 -17.34 -8.61
N ASN A 289 0.87 -17.03 -7.63
CA ASN A 289 2.33 -17.06 -7.76
C ASN A 289 2.87 -18.50 -7.56
N ILE A 290 2.48 -19.41 -8.46
CA ILE A 290 2.84 -20.83 -8.41
C ILE A 290 4.36 -21.02 -8.52
N GLN A 291 5.01 -20.29 -9.44
CA GLN A 291 6.46 -20.39 -9.63
C GLN A 291 7.26 -19.91 -8.40
N GLY A 292 6.81 -18.83 -7.74
CA GLY A 292 7.41 -18.37 -6.49
C GLY A 292 7.26 -19.38 -5.35
N ALA A 293 6.09 -20.04 -5.27
CA ALA A 293 5.84 -21.10 -4.30
C ALA A 293 6.74 -22.32 -4.53
N ILE A 294 6.93 -22.75 -5.78
CA ILE A 294 7.84 -23.86 -6.16
C ILE A 294 9.27 -23.55 -5.73
N LYS A 295 9.77 -22.36 -6.05
CA LYS A 295 11.12 -21.93 -5.67
C LYS A 295 11.29 -21.87 -4.14
N ALA A 296 10.28 -21.37 -3.41
CA ALA A 296 10.30 -21.31 -1.95
C ALA A 296 10.27 -22.70 -1.29
N LEU A 297 9.73 -23.71 -1.98
CA LEU A 297 9.73 -25.10 -1.53
C LEU A 297 11.07 -25.81 -1.78
N GLY A 298 12.00 -25.19 -2.51
CA GLY A 298 13.30 -25.77 -2.89
C GLY A 298 13.27 -26.50 -4.23
N GLY A 299 12.19 -26.37 -5.01
CA GLY A 299 12.07 -26.94 -6.34
C GLY A 299 12.80 -26.11 -7.40
N GLY A 300 13.32 -26.79 -8.43
CA GLY A 300 13.81 -26.18 -9.68
C GLY A 300 12.67 -25.92 -10.67
N GLU A 301 12.76 -26.49 -11.87
CA GLU A 301 11.72 -26.41 -12.92
C GLU A 301 10.56 -27.43 -12.76
N THR A 302 10.53 -28.20 -11.67
CA THR A 302 9.47 -29.19 -11.45
C THR A 302 8.13 -28.50 -11.16
N LYS A 303 7.08 -28.90 -11.88
CA LYS A 303 5.84 -28.10 -12.06
C LYS A 303 4.70 -28.40 -11.08
N ASN A 304 4.81 -29.43 -10.25
CA ASN A 304 3.72 -29.86 -9.36
C ASN A 304 4.02 -29.53 -7.89
N ILE A 305 3.34 -28.49 -7.37
CA ILE A 305 3.47 -28.07 -5.96
C ILE A 305 3.04 -29.17 -5.00
N ALA A 306 1.98 -29.93 -5.31
CA ALA A 306 1.51 -31.02 -4.45
C ALA A 306 2.56 -32.12 -4.34
N GLU A 307 3.23 -32.46 -5.46
CA GLU A 307 4.32 -33.43 -5.48
C GLU A 307 5.54 -32.95 -4.71
N LEU A 308 5.93 -31.68 -4.84
CA LEU A 308 7.01 -31.08 -4.05
C LEU A 308 6.71 -31.11 -2.54
N VAL A 309 5.45 -30.87 -2.16
CA VAL A 309 5.00 -30.97 -0.76
C VAL A 309 5.03 -32.43 -0.29
N ARG A 310 4.55 -33.38 -1.12
CA ARG A 310 4.61 -34.82 -0.85
C ARG A 310 6.04 -35.28 -0.63
N GLN A 311 6.95 -34.99 -1.55
CA GLN A 311 8.37 -35.35 -1.46
C GLN A 311 9.03 -34.77 -0.22
N LYS A 312 8.78 -33.49 0.07
CA LYS A 312 9.33 -32.85 1.27
C LYS A 312 8.82 -33.48 2.56
N LYS A 313 7.56 -33.90 2.60
CA LYS A 313 6.95 -34.59 3.74
C LYS A 313 7.48 -36.01 3.91
N ILE A 314 7.67 -36.75 2.81
CA ILE A 314 8.32 -38.07 2.82
C ILE A 314 9.75 -37.95 3.34
N PHE A 315 10.51 -36.97 2.85
CA PHE A 315 11.87 -36.72 3.33
C PHE A 315 11.90 -36.38 4.84
N GLU A 316 11.00 -35.51 5.30
CA GLU A 316 10.85 -35.18 6.74
C GLU A 316 10.52 -36.43 7.58
N ARG A 317 9.64 -37.31 7.07
CA ARG A 317 9.32 -38.60 7.69
C ARG A 317 10.56 -39.50 7.76
N ASP A 318 11.27 -39.69 6.65
CA ASP A 318 12.43 -40.59 6.57
C ASP A 318 13.58 -40.11 7.48
N GLU A 319 13.76 -38.79 7.63
CA GLU A 319 14.70 -38.22 8.58
C GLU A 319 14.31 -38.52 10.03
N LEU A 320 13.02 -38.41 10.36
CA LEU A 320 12.49 -38.76 11.68
C LEU A 320 12.59 -40.26 11.96
N GLU A 321 12.32 -41.14 10.99
CA GLU A 321 12.52 -42.58 11.12
C GLU A 321 13.98 -42.94 11.37
N SER A 322 14.90 -42.28 10.67
CA SER A 322 16.34 -42.46 10.90
C SER A 322 16.74 -42.06 12.31
N ARG A 323 16.18 -40.96 12.84
CA ARG A 323 16.39 -40.53 14.23
C ARG A 323 15.73 -41.47 15.24
N LEU A 324 14.55 -42.01 14.93
CA LEU A 324 13.84 -42.97 15.76
C LEU A 324 14.71 -44.21 16.01
N LYS A 325 15.28 -44.80 14.94
CA LYS A 325 16.21 -45.94 15.03
C LYS A 325 17.39 -45.66 15.96
N VAL A 326 17.97 -44.46 15.88
CA VAL A 326 19.08 -44.06 16.76
C VAL A 326 18.63 -43.93 18.22
N TYR A 327 17.42 -43.44 18.49
CA TYR A 327 16.89 -43.32 19.84
C TYR A 327 16.44 -44.65 20.44
N GLU A 328 15.97 -45.59 19.62
CA GLU A 328 15.70 -46.98 19.99
C GLU A 328 16.98 -47.67 20.45
N ILE A 329 18.06 -47.58 19.66
CA ILE A 329 19.39 -48.14 20.02
C ILE A 329 19.90 -47.52 21.33
N LYS A 330 19.69 -46.21 21.54
CA LYS A 330 20.12 -45.48 22.74
C LYS A 330 19.13 -45.56 23.91
N ASN A 331 18.04 -46.32 23.77
CA ASN A 331 17.00 -46.54 24.77
C ASN A 331 16.39 -45.25 25.37
N LYS A 332 16.22 -44.22 24.53
CA LYS A 332 15.73 -42.88 24.93
C LYS A 332 14.20 -42.78 24.84
N ARG A 333 13.48 -43.43 25.77
CA ARG A 333 12.00 -43.56 25.76
C ARG A 333 11.24 -42.25 25.50
N LYS A 334 11.55 -41.16 26.21
CA LYS A 334 10.85 -39.86 26.00
C LYS A 334 11.02 -39.31 24.58
N GLN A 335 12.20 -39.49 23.98
CA GLN A 335 12.48 -39.03 22.61
C GLN A 335 11.83 -39.92 21.57
N ILE A 336 11.72 -41.22 21.84
CA ILE A 336 10.98 -42.18 21.01
C ILE A 336 9.52 -41.73 20.90
N ASP A 337 8.83 -41.53 22.03
CA ASP A 337 7.42 -41.11 22.04
C ASP A 337 7.18 -39.80 21.26
N ILE A 338 8.07 -38.81 21.43
CA ILE A 338 8.00 -37.52 20.73
C ILE A 338 8.18 -37.68 19.22
N VAL A 339 9.13 -38.51 18.78
CA VAL A 339 9.42 -38.71 17.36
C VAL A 339 8.31 -39.53 16.69
N THR A 340 7.82 -40.58 17.36
CA THR A 340 6.69 -41.39 16.89
C THR A 340 5.44 -40.52 16.67
N GLY A 341 5.07 -39.68 17.64
CA GLY A 341 3.93 -38.77 17.46
C GLY A 341 4.10 -37.74 16.34
N LYS A 342 5.35 -37.37 16.00
CA LYS A 342 5.62 -36.51 14.84
C LYS A 342 5.49 -37.28 13.51
N ILE A 343 5.93 -38.53 13.46
CA ILE A 343 5.78 -39.42 12.30
C ILE A 343 4.30 -39.64 12.01
N GLU A 344 3.51 -40.05 13.02
CA GLU A 344 2.06 -40.25 12.89
C GLU A 344 1.34 -39.00 12.35
N ARG A 345 1.77 -37.81 12.80
CA ARG A 345 1.23 -36.54 12.30
C ARG A 345 1.57 -36.29 10.84
N ILE A 346 2.78 -36.63 10.39
CA ILE A 346 3.19 -36.50 8.99
C ILE A 346 2.45 -37.52 8.12
N ASP A 347 2.25 -38.74 8.61
CA ASP A 347 1.49 -39.78 7.90
C ASP A 347 0.02 -39.37 7.71
N ALA A 348 -0.61 -38.79 8.74
CA ALA A 348 -1.94 -38.22 8.63
C ALA A 348 -1.99 -37.09 7.58
N GLN A 349 -0.98 -36.22 7.56
CA GLN A 349 -0.85 -35.14 6.57
C GLN A 349 -0.67 -35.65 5.13
N LEU A 350 0.11 -36.73 4.94
CA LEU A 350 0.31 -37.37 3.64
C LEU A 350 -0.96 -38.06 3.15
N SER A 351 -1.68 -38.76 4.04
CA SER A 351 -2.97 -39.39 3.75
C SER A 351 -4.02 -38.35 3.35
N GLU A 352 -4.09 -37.22 4.06
CA GLU A 352 -4.98 -36.12 3.74
C GLU A 352 -4.63 -35.46 2.38
N LEU A 353 -3.33 -35.27 2.10
CA LEU A 353 -2.87 -34.74 0.81
C LEU A 353 -3.31 -35.64 -0.35
N ASN A 354 -3.12 -36.95 -0.23
CA ASN A 354 -3.50 -37.93 -1.26
C ASN A 354 -5.02 -37.93 -1.47
N SER A 355 -5.81 -37.98 -0.39
CA SER A 355 -7.28 -37.97 -0.47
C SER A 355 -7.84 -36.71 -1.16
N ARG A 356 -7.30 -35.53 -0.82
CA ARG A 356 -7.69 -34.26 -1.48
C ARG A 356 -7.27 -34.20 -2.94
N TYR A 357 -6.20 -34.89 -3.29
CA TYR A 357 -5.72 -35.00 -4.66
C TYR A 357 -6.61 -35.93 -5.49
N ASP A 358 -7.01 -37.06 -4.92
CA ASP A 358 -7.96 -38.02 -5.52
C ASP A 358 -9.31 -37.36 -5.79
N GLU A 359 -9.78 -36.47 -4.90
CA GLU A 359 -11.01 -35.71 -5.12
C GLU A 359 -10.97 -34.77 -6.34
N ILE A 360 -9.81 -34.18 -6.65
CA ILE A 360 -9.64 -33.33 -7.84
C ILE A 360 -9.70 -34.19 -9.12
N LEU A 361 -9.36 -35.48 -9.02
CA LEU A 361 -9.34 -36.44 -10.13
C LEU A 361 -10.68 -37.17 -10.35
N LYS A 362 -11.67 -37.02 -9.44
CA LYS A 362 -13.01 -37.65 -9.54
C LYS A 362 -13.92 -37.06 -10.64
N GLY A 363 -13.45 -36.09 -11.44
CA GLY A 363 -14.22 -35.49 -12.53
C GLY A 363 -14.23 -36.33 -13.81
N ASP A 364 -15.28 -36.20 -14.62
CA ASP A 364 -15.30 -36.74 -15.98
C ASP A 364 -14.48 -35.85 -16.92
N CYS A 365 -13.67 -36.45 -17.79
CA CYS A 365 -12.95 -35.72 -18.83
C CYS A 365 -13.96 -35.11 -19.80
N SER A 366 -13.93 -33.79 -19.97
CA SER A 366 -14.86 -33.06 -20.84
C SER A 366 -14.66 -33.27 -22.35
N ILE A 367 -13.64 -34.04 -22.76
CA ILE A 367 -13.41 -34.42 -24.16
C ILE A 367 -14.03 -35.79 -24.46
N CYS A 368 -13.78 -36.79 -23.61
CA CYS A 368 -14.24 -38.17 -23.82
C CYS A 368 -15.42 -38.59 -22.94
N PHE A 369 -15.89 -37.71 -22.06
CA PHE A 369 -16.99 -37.92 -21.11
C PHE A 369 -16.83 -39.18 -20.25
N SER A 370 -15.57 -39.57 -20.00
CA SER A 370 -15.18 -40.74 -19.20
C SER A 370 -14.33 -40.29 -18.01
N PRO A 371 -14.22 -41.09 -16.94
CA PRO A 371 -13.32 -40.80 -15.82
C PRO A 371 -11.90 -40.48 -16.32
N ILE A 372 -11.29 -39.45 -15.74
CA ILE A 372 -9.99 -38.97 -16.20
C ILE A 372 -8.92 -40.06 -16.03
N SER A 373 -8.31 -40.47 -17.13
CA SER A 373 -7.19 -41.39 -17.21
C SER A 373 -5.93 -40.65 -17.71
N ASP A 374 -4.77 -40.94 -17.10
CA ASP A 374 -3.52 -40.23 -17.35
C ASP A 374 -3.68 -38.69 -17.26
N PRO A 375 -4.09 -38.14 -16.10
CA PRO A 375 -4.50 -36.75 -15.96
C PRO A 375 -3.41 -35.74 -16.36
N VAL A 376 -3.80 -34.76 -17.17
CA VAL A 376 -2.95 -33.62 -17.54
C VAL A 376 -3.70 -32.32 -17.20
N MET A 377 -3.04 -31.45 -16.44
CA MET A 377 -3.54 -30.12 -16.09
C MET A 377 -2.92 -29.06 -16.99
N GLU A 378 -3.77 -28.15 -17.48
CA GLU A 378 -3.35 -26.91 -18.12
C GLU A 378 -3.10 -25.83 -17.04
N PRO A 379 -1.89 -25.23 -16.94
CA PRO A 379 -1.52 -24.39 -15.80
C PRO A 379 -2.19 -23.01 -15.76
N ASN A 380 -2.63 -22.45 -16.89
CA ASN A 380 -3.20 -21.10 -16.95
C ASN A 380 -4.65 -21.07 -16.46
N CYS A 381 -5.46 -22.07 -16.82
CA CYS A 381 -6.86 -22.20 -16.45
C CYS A 381 -7.14 -23.30 -15.41
N GLN A 382 -6.14 -24.15 -15.13
CA GLN A 382 -6.18 -25.24 -14.14
C GLN A 382 -7.23 -26.32 -14.43
N ASN A 383 -7.71 -26.40 -15.68
CA ASN A 383 -8.58 -27.48 -16.13
C ASN A 383 -7.78 -28.77 -16.33
N VAL A 384 -8.38 -29.91 -15.98
CA VAL A 384 -7.77 -31.24 -16.04
C VAL A 384 -8.51 -32.09 -17.08
N PHE A 385 -7.75 -32.85 -17.87
CA PHE A 385 -8.25 -33.73 -18.94
C PHE A 385 -7.48 -35.05 -18.94
N CYS A 386 -7.98 -36.07 -19.65
CA CYS A 386 -7.15 -37.23 -19.99
C CYS A 386 -5.98 -36.77 -20.89
N GLY A 387 -4.77 -37.26 -20.63
CA GLY A 387 -3.58 -36.89 -21.40
C GLY A 387 -3.73 -37.18 -22.89
N LYS A 388 -4.21 -38.38 -23.24
CA LYS A 388 -4.49 -38.74 -24.65
C LYS A 388 -5.54 -37.84 -25.29
N CYS A 389 -6.57 -37.46 -24.55
CA CYS A 389 -7.65 -36.63 -25.08
C CYS A 389 -7.17 -35.20 -25.35
N LEU A 390 -6.43 -34.61 -24.41
CA LEU A 390 -5.92 -33.25 -24.56
C LEU A 390 -4.85 -33.19 -25.65
N LEU A 391 -3.92 -34.16 -25.71
CA LEU A 391 -2.89 -34.19 -26.74
C LEU A 391 -3.50 -34.30 -28.14
N LYS A 392 -4.50 -35.18 -28.32
CA LYS A 392 -5.22 -35.31 -29.61
C LYS A 392 -6.03 -34.07 -29.98
N TRP A 393 -6.55 -33.34 -28.99
CA TRP A 393 -7.19 -32.04 -29.23
C TRP A 393 -6.18 -30.99 -29.68
N LEU A 394 -5.00 -30.96 -29.06
CA LEU A 394 -3.92 -30.03 -29.36
C LEU A 394 -3.27 -30.24 -30.73
N GLU A 395 -3.35 -31.44 -31.31
CA GLU A 395 -2.96 -31.70 -32.71
C GLU A 395 -3.73 -30.82 -33.70
N ASN A 396 -4.98 -30.46 -33.38
CA ASN A 396 -5.86 -29.71 -34.28
C ASN A 396 -6.15 -28.28 -33.80
N LYS A 397 -6.13 -28.04 -32.49
CA LYS A 397 -6.42 -26.73 -31.88
C LYS A 397 -5.48 -26.47 -30.71
N ASN A 398 -4.65 -25.43 -30.80
CA ASN A 398 -3.76 -24.99 -29.72
C ASN A 398 -4.49 -24.28 -28.56
N SER A 399 -5.68 -24.72 -28.17
CA SER A 399 -6.54 -24.05 -27.18
C SER A 399 -7.18 -25.04 -26.21
N CYS A 400 -7.46 -24.64 -24.98
CA CYS A 400 -8.15 -25.46 -23.99
C CYS A 400 -9.59 -25.81 -24.44
N PRO A 401 -10.02 -27.08 -24.37
CA PRO A 401 -11.39 -27.47 -24.74
C PRO A 401 -12.49 -26.79 -23.92
N LEU A 402 -12.23 -26.43 -22.66
CA LEU A 402 -13.22 -25.85 -21.75
C LEU A 402 -13.26 -24.33 -21.80
N CYS A 403 -12.10 -23.67 -21.80
CA CYS A 403 -12.04 -22.20 -21.73
C CYS A 403 -11.53 -21.53 -23.02
N ARG A 404 -11.10 -22.30 -24.03
CA ARG A 404 -10.55 -21.84 -25.32
C ARG A 404 -9.27 -21.02 -25.21
N GLU A 405 -8.63 -20.98 -24.03
CA GLU A 405 -7.34 -20.32 -23.79
C GLU A 405 -6.21 -21.01 -24.54
N SER A 406 -5.25 -20.27 -25.11
CA SER A 406 -4.14 -20.86 -25.86
C SER A 406 -3.23 -21.72 -24.97
N ILE A 407 -2.92 -22.94 -25.41
CA ILE A 407 -2.07 -23.89 -24.67
C ILE A 407 -0.69 -23.97 -25.32
N ALA A 408 0.36 -23.76 -24.52
CA ALA A 408 1.72 -24.10 -24.90
C ALA A 408 2.02 -25.54 -24.44
N SER A 409 2.24 -26.48 -25.36
CA SER A 409 2.40 -27.91 -25.06
C SER A 409 3.56 -28.21 -24.09
N LYS A 410 4.58 -27.33 -24.06
CA LYS A 410 5.72 -27.40 -23.13
C LYS A 410 5.37 -27.01 -21.68
N GLU A 411 4.21 -26.43 -21.43
CA GLU A 411 3.78 -25.95 -20.10
C GLU A 411 2.80 -26.91 -19.41
N LEU A 412 2.28 -27.93 -20.12
CA LEU A 412 1.37 -28.92 -19.57
C LEU A 412 1.98 -29.66 -18.37
N ILE A 413 1.12 -29.96 -17.39
CA ILE A 413 1.52 -30.61 -16.14
C ILE A 413 0.88 -32.00 -16.11
N TYR A 414 1.71 -33.04 -16.24
CA TYR A 414 1.28 -34.42 -15.99
C TYR A 414 1.07 -34.65 -14.50
N ILE A 415 -0.05 -35.27 -14.16
CA ILE A 415 -0.41 -35.66 -12.81
C ILE A 415 -0.15 -37.16 -12.68
N ASN A 416 0.86 -37.55 -11.90
CA ASN A 416 1.23 -38.96 -11.76
C ASN A 416 0.18 -39.70 -10.90
N MET A 417 -0.35 -40.80 -11.42
CA MET A 417 -1.23 -41.70 -10.66
C MET A 417 -0.42 -42.94 -10.27
N ASP A 418 -0.24 -43.17 -8.97
CA ASP A 418 0.17 -44.49 -8.51
C ASP A 418 -1.03 -45.46 -8.69
N GLU A 419 -0.81 -46.57 -9.40
CA GLU A 419 -1.84 -47.55 -9.77
C GLU A 419 -2.50 -48.21 -8.54
N SER A 420 -3.66 -47.70 -8.13
CA SER A 420 -4.58 -48.46 -7.28
C SER A 420 -6.04 -48.15 -7.60
N LYS A 421 -6.59 -49.02 -8.45
CA LYS A 421 -8.01 -49.38 -8.71
C LYS A 421 -9.10 -48.44 -8.19
N LEU A 422 -9.75 -47.76 -9.14
CA LEU A 422 -11.05 -47.09 -9.01
C LEU A 422 -12.21 -48.11 -9.06
N THR A 423 -13.14 -48.03 -8.10
CA THR A 423 -14.55 -48.35 -8.36
C THR A 423 -15.49 -47.41 -7.57
N VAL A 424 -16.52 -46.93 -8.29
CA VAL A 424 -17.91 -46.64 -7.85
C VAL A 424 -18.40 -45.16 -7.73
N LYS A 425 -19.50 -44.94 -8.49
CA LYS A 425 -20.71 -44.08 -8.43
C LYS A 425 -20.69 -42.56 -8.14
N ARG A 426 -21.50 -41.90 -8.98
CA ARG A 426 -21.90 -40.48 -9.07
C ARG A 426 -22.65 -39.93 -7.85
N MET A 427 -22.38 -38.66 -7.53
CA MET A 427 -23.32 -37.71 -6.92
C MET A 427 -23.25 -36.35 -7.65
N LYS A 428 -24.38 -35.64 -7.69
CA LYS A 428 -24.66 -34.41 -8.45
C LYS A 428 -23.78 -33.21 -8.04
N GLU A 429 -23.33 -32.44 -9.03
CA GLU A 429 -22.57 -31.20 -8.86
C GLU A 429 -23.39 -30.06 -8.20
N PRO A 430 -22.83 -29.32 -7.24
CA PRO A 430 -23.23 -27.95 -6.96
C PRO A 430 -22.48 -26.97 -7.89
N GLU A 431 -23.08 -25.79 -8.15
CA GLU A 431 -22.53 -24.68 -8.95
C GLU A 431 -20.98 -24.57 -8.90
N GLN A 432 -20.32 -24.78 -10.04
CA GLN A 432 -18.86 -24.69 -10.15
C GLN A 432 -18.39 -23.25 -9.88
N LEU A 433 -17.74 -23.04 -8.75
CA LEU A 433 -17.07 -21.79 -8.39
C LEU A 433 -16.04 -21.41 -9.45
N LYS A 434 -16.04 -20.14 -9.90
CA LYS A 434 -15.07 -19.61 -10.88
C LYS A 434 -13.67 -19.44 -10.25
N THR A 435 -12.62 -19.57 -11.04
CA THR A 435 -11.25 -19.20 -10.63
C THR A 435 -11.11 -17.68 -10.45
N LYS A 436 -10.02 -17.22 -9.82
CA LYS A 436 -9.77 -15.77 -9.64
C LYS A 436 -9.63 -15.03 -10.97
N ILE A 437 -8.93 -15.62 -11.94
CA ILE A 437 -8.80 -15.07 -13.29
C ILE A 437 -10.17 -14.98 -13.97
N ASN A 438 -10.97 -16.05 -13.96
CA ASN A 438 -12.28 -16.03 -14.59
C ASN A 438 -13.22 -15.03 -13.92
N THR A 439 -13.14 -14.89 -12.60
CA THR A 439 -13.89 -13.86 -11.85
C THR A 439 -13.42 -12.47 -12.26
N THR A 440 -12.12 -12.24 -12.37
CA THR A 440 -11.54 -10.94 -12.79
C THR A 440 -12.03 -10.55 -14.19
N ILE A 441 -11.95 -11.47 -15.17
CA ILE A 441 -12.44 -11.20 -16.53
C ILE A 441 -13.95 -10.97 -16.53
N SER A 442 -14.72 -11.75 -15.76
CA SER A 442 -16.17 -11.58 -15.64
C SER A 442 -16.53 -10.19 -15.13
N LEU A 443 -15.81 -9.69 -14.11
CA LEU A 443 -16.02 -8.35 -13.55
C LEU A 443 -15.70 -7.24 -14.55
N ILE A 444 -14.59 -7.38 -15.29
CA ILE A 444 -14.19 -6.39 -16.29
C ILE A 444 -15.19 -6.36 -17.47
N LYS A 445 -15.68 -7.52 -17.90
CA LYS A 445 -16.67 -7.61 -18.98
C LYS A 445 -18.06 -7.12 -18.56
N SER A 446 -18.46 -7.32 -17.30
CA SER A 446 -19.78 -6.86 -16.82
C SER A 446 -19.92 -5.35 -16.72
N ASN A 447 -18.81 -4.61 -16.65
CA ASN A 447 -18.82 -3.14 -16.66
C ASN A 447 -17.92 -2.59 -17.79
N PRO A 448 -18.40 -2.53 -19.05
CA PRO A 448 -17.61 -2.12 -20.21
C PRO A 448 -17.07 -0.68 -20.13
N LYS A 449 -17.75 0.21 -19.41
CA LYS A 449 -17.31 1.59 -19.18
C LYS A 449 -16.42 1.72 -17.94
N GLY A 450 -16.27 0.64 -17.17
CA GLY A 450 -15.50 0.60 -15.95
C GLY A 450 -14.00 0.69 -16.18
N ARG A 451 -13.33 1.33 -15.22
CA ARG A 451 -11.89 1.47 -15.10
C ARG A 451 -11.42 0.75 -13.84
N PHE A 452 -10.54 -0.23 -14.03
CA PHE A 452 -10.20 -1.24 -13.04
C PHE A 452 -8.76 -1.08 -12.56
N ILE A 453 -8.59 -1.00 -11.24
CA ILE A 453 -7.29 -1.16 -10.59
C ILE A 453 -7.16 -2.61 -10.18
N ILE A 454 -6.19 -3.36 -10.73
CA ILE A 454 -5.88 -4.71 -10.27
C ILE A 454 -4.64 -4.63 -9.37
N PHE A 455 -4.81 -5.00 -8.11
CA PHE A 455 -3.72 -4.99 -7.14
C PHE A 455 -3.22 -6.39 -6.79
N SER A 456 -1.89 -6.59 -6.85
CA SER A 456 -1.21 -7.76 -6.30
C SER A 456 0.14 -7.37 -5.67
N ALA A 457 0.54 -8.01 -4.57
CA ALA A 457 1.84 -7.81 -3.95
C ALA A 457 2.96 -8.57 -4.70
N TRP A 458 2.58 -9.44 -5.64
CA TRP A 458 3.49 -10.31 -6.37
C TRP A 458 3.41 -10.02 -7.87
N ASP A 459 4.49 -9.46 -8.42
CA ASP A 459 4.57 -9.08 -9.84
C ASP A 459 4.32 -10.28 -10.78
N GLN A 460 4.72 -11.49 -10.37
CA GLN A 460 4.48 -12.73 -11.12
C GLN A 460 2.99 -12.98 -11.38
N THR A 461 2.11 -12.52 -10.48
CA THR A 461 0.65 -12.63 -10.64
C THR A 461 0.17 -11.92 -11.91
N PHE A 462 0.77 -10.77 -12.23
CA PHE A 462 0.36 -9.99 -13.38
C PHE A 462 0.69 -10.70 -14.68
N SER A 463 1.73 -11.54 -14.74
CA SER A 463 2.05 -12.29 -15.95
C SER A 463 0.88 -13.15 -16.45
N VAL A 464 0.21 -13.85 -15.54
CA VAL A 464 -0.94 -14.71 -15.86
C VAL A 464 -2.17 -13.88 -16.20
N ILE A 465 -2.43 -12.82 -15.43
CA ILE A 465 -3.56 -11.92 -15.70
C ILE A 465 -3.41 -11.24 -17.08
N ARG A 466 -2.20 -10.78 -17.43
CA ARG A 466 -1.90 -10.14 -18.72
C ARG A 466 -2.17 -11.06 -19.90
N LYS A 467 -1.72 -12.32 -19.84
CA LYS A 467 -2.01 -13.32 -20.87
C LYS A 467 -3.52 -13.41 -21.10
N CYS A 468 -4.30 -13.58 -20.03
CA CYS A 468 -5.75 -13.70 -20.11
C CYS A 468 -6.45 -12.41 -20.57
N LEU A 469 -5.98 -11.22 -20.18
CA LEU A 469 -6.51 -9.94 -20.67
C LEU A 469 -6.26 -9.75 -22.17
N ASN A 470 -5.07 -10.12 -22.67
CA ASN A 470 -4.75 -10.08 -24.10
C ASN A 470 -5.65 -11.00 -24.92
N THR A 471 -5.88 -12.24 -24.46
CA THR A 471 -6.79 -13.20 -25.14
C THR A 471 -8.22 -12.66 -25.24
N HIS A 472 -8.61 -11.74 -24.35
CA HIS A 472 -9.92 -11.10 -24.31
C HIS A 472 -9.95 -9.70 -24.91
N ASP A 473 -8.86 -9.25 -25.55
CA ASP A 473 -8.70 -7.91 -26.13
C ASP A 473 -8.98 -6.77 -25.14
N ILE A 474 -8.53 -6.94 -23.90
CA ILE A 474 -8.67 -5.93 -22.84
C ILE A 474 -7.35 -5.19 -22.67
N GLY A 475 -7.34 -3.92 -23.06
CA GLY A 475 -6.19 -3.03 -22.86
C GLY A 475 -5.85 -2.81 -21.38
N PHE A 476 -4.57 -2.96 -21.04
CA PHE A 476 -4.04 -2.73 -19.70
C PHE A 476 -2.71 -1.96 -19.71
N ILE A 477 -2.37 -1.35 -18.57
CA ILE A 477 -1.07 -0.74 -18.33
C ILE A 477 -0.47 -1.18 -17.00
N GLU A 478 0.85 -1.14 -16.95
CA GLU A 478 1.63 -1.27 -15.74
C GLU A 478 2.38 0.06 -15.51
N VAL A 479 2.44 0.55 -14.28
CA VAL A 479 3.07 1.85 -13.97
C VAL A 479 4.60 1.72 -13.92
N ASN A 480 5.20 1.03 -14.86
CA ASN A 480 6.65 0.85 -14.95
C ASN A 480 7.30 1.97 -15.76
N GLY A 481 8.64 2.08 -15.68
CA GLY A 481 9.40 3.05 -16.46
C GLY A 481 9.70 4.38 -15.76
N GLY A 482 10.28 5.32 -16.53
CA GLY A 482 10.68 6.65 -16.09
C GLY A 482 9.51 7.59 -15.82
N VAL A 483 9.76 8.76 -15.23
CA VAL A 483 8.71 9.72 -14.80
C VAL A 483 7.75 10.11 -15.93
N ASN A 484 8.27 10.34 -17.13
CA ASN A 484 7.46 10.76 -18.28
C ASN A 484 6.55 9.65 -18.79
N GLU A 485 7.05 8.41 -18.84
CA GLU A 485 6.28 7.24 -19.27
C GLU A 485 5.13 6.95 -18.30
N ARG A 486 5.40 7.07 -16.98
CA ARG A 486 4.35 6.96 -15.95
C ARG A 486 3.27 8.01 -16.12
N LYS A 487 3.63 9.28 -16.34
CA LYS A 487 2.66 10.36 -16.57
C LYS A 487 1.79 10.08 -17.80
N LYS A 488 2.40 9.61 -18.90
CA LYS A 488 1.67 9.22 -20.12
C LYS A 488 0.70 8.08 -19.86
N ASN A 489 1.14 7.02 -19.18
CA ASN A 489 0.30 5.85 -18.88
C ASN A 489 -0.87 6.23 -17.96
N ILE A 490 -0.61 6.98 -16.90
CA ILE A 490 -1.65 7.47 -15.98
C ILE A 490 -2.68 8.31 -16.74
N ARG A 491 -2.23 9.24 -17.59
CA ARG A 491 -3.14 10.06 -18.41
C ARG A 491 -3.99 9.19 -19.34
N SER A 492 -3.40 8.22 -20.01
CA SER A 492 -4.12 7.28 -20.88
C SER A 492 -5.21 6.48 -20.14
N PHE A 493 -4.98 6.14 -18.87
CA PHE A 493 -5.99 5.50 -18.02
C PHE A 493 -7.10 6.47 -17.60
N LYS A 494 -6.74 7.70 -17.21
CA LYS A 494 -7.71 8.74 -16.83
C LYS A 494 -8.63 9.14 -17.98
N ASP A 495 -8.06 9.29 -19.18
CA ASP A 495 -8.78 9.62 -20.41
C ASP A 495 -9.68 8.46 -20.89
N GLY A 496 -9.55 7.27 -20.31
CA GLY A 496 -10.37 6.10 -20.64
C GLY A 496 -9.87 5.28 -21.84
N ASN A 497 -8.74 5.65 -22.44
CA ASN A 497 -8.12 4.88 -23.54
C ASN A 497 -7.69 3.48 -23.09
N ILE A 498 -7.35 3.32 -21.80
CA ILE A 498 -6.95 2.05 -21.21
C ILE A 498 -7.78 1.80 -19.96
N ARG A 499 -8.32 0.58 -19.87
CA ARG A 499 -9.32 0.24 -18.84
C ARG A 499 -8.74 -0.38 -17.58
N VAL A 500 -7.58 -1.03 -17.69
CA VAL A 500 -6.99 -1.77 -16.56
C VAL A 500 -5.63 -1.19 -16.21
N ILE A 501 -5.39 -0.95 -14.92
CA ILE A 501 -4.08 -0.55 -14.39
C ILE A 501 -3.63 -1.53 -13.31
N PHE A 502 -2.40 -2.02 -13.43
CA PHE A 502 -1.78 -2.86 -12.42
C PHE A 502 -1.03 -2.03 -11.39
N LEU A 503 -1.28 -2.31 -10.10
CA LEU A 503 -0.54 -1.72 -8.98
C LEU A 503 0.06 -2.82 -8.11
N ASN A 504 1.35 -2.71 -7.82
CA ASN A 504 2.04 -3.55 -6.83
C ASN A 504 2.36 -2.79 -5.53
N SER A 505 2.90 -3.53 -4.56
CA SER A 505 3.36 -3.02 -3.27
C SER A 505 4.44 -1.94 -3.36
N ARG A 506 5.21 -1.88 -4.46
CA ARG A 506 6.25 -0.85 -4.69
C ARG A 506 5.64 0.52 -4.97
N PHE A 507 4.39 0.60 -5.44
CA PHE A 507 3.70 1.87 -5.68
C PHE A 507 3.08 2.50 -4.44
N ASN A 508 3.20 1.88 -3.25
CA ASN A 508 2.72 2.44 -1.99
C ASN A 508 3.30 3.85 -1.69
N GLY A 509 4.48 4.20 -2.22
CA GLY A 509 5.09 5.53 -2.05
C GLY A 509 4.85 6.54 -3.18
N ALA A 510 4.12 6.19 -4.24
CA ALA A 510 4.16 6.93 -5.51
C ALA A 510 3.12 8.05 -5.66
N GLY A 511 2.32 8.39 -4.65
CA GLY A 511 1.44 9.57 -4.72
C GLY A 511 0.32 9.58 -5.78
N ILE A 512 0.23 8.57 -6.65
CA ILE A 512 -0.61 8.56 -7.84
C ILE A 512 -2.09 8.78 -7.51
N ASN A 513 -2.73 9.69 -8.26
CA ASN A 513 -4.17 9.96 -8.23
C ASN A 513 -4.89 9.11 -9.30
N LEU A 514 -5.83 8.25 -8.89
CA LEU A 514 -6.60 7.35 -9.76
C LEU A 514 -8.12 7.45 -9.48
N GLN A 515 -8.62 8.65 -9.17
CA GLN A 515 -10.03 8.91 -8.86
C GLN A 515 -11.01 8.41 -9.92
N GLU A 516 -10.57 8.31 -11.17
CA GLU A 516 -11.36 7.89 -12.31
C GLU A 516 -11.69 6.39 -12.27
N SER A 517 -11.03 5.57 -11.44
CA SER A 517 -11.32 4.14 -11.33
C SER A 517 -12.72 3.88 -10.76
N SER A 518 -13.50 3.01 -11.39
CA SER A 518 -14.81 2.56 -10.88
C SER A 518 -14.68 1.39 -9.91
N ASP A 519 -13.66 0.53 -10.13
CA ASP A 519 -13.53 -0.74 -9.44
C ASP A 519 -12.06 -1.03 -9.06
N ILE A 520 -11.85 -1.59 -7.88
CA ILE A 520 -10.56 -2.12 -7.41
C ILE A 520 -10.70 -3.63 -7.23
N ILE A 521 -9.86 -4.40 -7.90
CA ILE A 521 -9.78 -5.86 -7.75
C ILE A 521 -8.57 -6.18 -6.86
N VAL A 522 -8.88 -6.59 -5.62
CA VAL A 522 -7.93 -7.07 -4.64
C VAL A 522 -7.72 -8.57 -4.86
N TYR A 523 -6.61 -8.92 -5.52
CA TYR A 523 -6.39 -10.28 -6.01
C TYR A 523 -6.00 -11.29 -4.90
N HIS A 524 -5.45 -10.82 -3.78
CA HIS A 524 -5.04 -11.63 -2.63
C HIS A 524 -5.19 -10.83 -1.33
N ARG A 525 -5.17 -11.53 -0.18
CA ARG A 525 -5.32 -10.89 1.14
C ARG A 525 -4.10 -10.03 1.46
N MET A 526 -4.33 -8.83 1.98
CA MET A 526 -3.29 -7.89 2.41
C MET A 526 -3.65 -7.24 3.75
N ASP A 527 -2.74 -6.47 4.32
CA ASP A 527 -2.97 -5.69 5.53
C ASP A 527 -3.88 -4.48 5.27
N ASN A 528 -4.60 -4.04 6.31
CA ASN A 528 -5.56 -2.95 6.20
C ASN A 528 -4.90 -1.60 5.87
N SER A 529 -3.64 -1.37 6.26
CA SER A 529 -2.93 -0.12 5.98
C SER A 529 -2.66 0.02 4.47
N THR A 530 -2.12 -1.03 3.85
CA THR A 530 -1.89 -1.09 2.40
C THR A 530 -3.21 -0.96 1.63
N LEU A 531 -4.25 -1.68 2.03
CA LEU A 531 -5.56 -1.59 1.38
C LEU A 531 -6.14 -0.16 1.45
N ASN A 532 -6.11 0.47 2.63
CA ASN A 532 -6.61 1.82 2.81
C ASN A 532 -5.80 2.85 2.02
N GLN A 533 -4.49 2.63 1.85
CA GLN A 533 -3.68 3.48 0.97
C GLN A 533 -4.09 3.35 -0.50
N ILE A 534 -4.40 2.14 -0.98
CA ILE A 534 -4.85 1.91 -2.37
C ILE A 534 -6.25 2.48 -2.59
N ILE A 535 -7.19 2.18 -1.69
CA ILE A 535 -8.54 2.77 -1.72
C ILE A 535 -8.42 4.28 -1.68
N GLY A 536 -7.59 4.83 -0.80
CA GLY A 536 -7.31 6.25 -0.71
C GLY A 536 -6.61 6.86 -1.92
N ARG A 537 -6.26 6.12 -2.99
CA ARG A 537 -5.83 6.67 -4.30
C ARG A 537 -6.99 6.86 -5.27
N ALA A 538 -8.03 6.04 -5.12
CA ALA A 538 -9.24 6.04 -5.95
C ALA A 538 -10.40 6.80 -5.29
N ASN A 539 -10.52 6.68 -3.97
CA ASN A 539 -11.54 7.33 -3.16
C ASN A 539 -10.93 8.57 -2.48
N ARG A 540 -11.02 9.72 -3.15
CA ARG A 540 -10.54 11.03 -2.68
C ARG A 540 -11.55 12.12 -3.03
N ILE A 541 -11.49 13.26 -2.31
CA ILE A 541 -12.28 14.47 -2.60
C ILE A 541 -12.29 14.80 -4.09
N GLY A 542 -13.48 15.00 -4.67
CA GLY A 542 -13.71 15.22 -6.10
C GLY A 542 -14.25 14.00 -6.85
N ARG A 543 -14.31 12.83 -6.20
CA ARG A 543 -15.06 11.68 -6.69
C ARG A 543 -16.57 11.92 -6.52
N VAL A 544 -17.34 11.60 -7.56
CA VAL A 544 -18.81 11.75 -7.57
C VAL A 544 -19.56 10.41 -7.57
N GLU A 545 -18.91 9.33 -7.99
CA GLU A 545 -19.50 7.98 -8.08
C GLU A 545 -19.00 7.06 -6.97
N SER A 546 -19.76 6.02 -6.62
CA SER A 546 -19.32 4.99 -5.66
C SER A 546 -18.09 4.24 -6.18
N LEU A 547 -17.33 3.63 -5.26
CA LEU A 547 -16.17 2.81 -5.58
C LEU A 547 -16.44 1.36 -5.19
N ASN A 548 -16.31 0.41 -6.11
CA ASN A 548 -16.41 -1.00 -5.76
C ASN A 548 -15.02 -1.59 -5.47
N VAL A 549 -14.90 -2.35 -4.39
CA VAL A 549 -13.68 -3.07 -4.02
C VAL A 549 -14.00 -4.55 -3.99
N HIS A 550 -13.54 -5.28 -5.00
CA HIS A 550 -13.74 -6.71 -5.20
C HIS A 550 -12.61 -7.50 -4.54
N HIS A 551 -12.93 -8.30 -3.52
CA HIS A 551 -11.98 -9.13 -2.79
C HIS A 551 -12.05 -10.56 -3.30
N LEU A 552 -11.00 -11.01 -4.01
CA LEU A 552 -10.92 -12.38 -4.50
C LEU A 552 -10.25 -13.29 -3.45
N ARG A 553 -11.06 -14.15 -2.82
CA ARG A 553 -10.64 -15.09 -1.77
C ARG A 553 -10.78 -16.53 -2.26
N ILE A 554 -10.04 -17.46 -1.65
CA ILE A 554 -10.14 -18.90 -1.89
C ILE A 554 -10.75 -19.54 -0.66
#